data_AF-A0A200QUE4-F1
#
_entry.id   AF-A0A200QUE4-F1
#
_cell.length_a   1.000
_cell.length_b   1.000
_cell.length_c   1.000
_cell.angle_alpha   90.00
_cell.angle_beta   90.00
_cell.angle_gamma   90.00
#
_symmetry.space_group_name_H-M   'P 1'
#
loop_
_entity.id
_entity.type
_entity.pdbx_description
1 polymer ?
#
loop_
_entity_poly.entity_id
_entity_poly.type
_entity_poly.pdbx_seq_one_letter_code
_entity_poly.pdbx_strand_id
1 'polypeptide(L)'
;MCEKSGHTGIECPWVYTRCRKITCNGSRKLLISKQPHSLGNRFLKCENCDAFQWFDDAIGLVGPSSIQPNEGGCFGCGDLKHWIKECPWRETSCSVPTCKGKRLLSLSGTTHNYGIPYLKCSDCQKFQWMADVLFASRTKELEVVDGLCKAIVNKMQFK
;
A
#
# COMPACT_ATOMS: atom_id res chain seq x y z
N MET A 1 8.44 8.28 22.48
CA MET A 1 8.89 7.02 21.84
C MET A 1 7.93 5.91 22.24
N CYS A 2 7.75 4.89 21.40
CA CYS A 2 6.73 3.85 21.53
C CYS A 2 6.98 2.80 22.64
N GLU A 3 7.77 3.14 23.67
CA GLU A 3 8.16 2.32 24.85
C GLU A 3 8.84 0.97 24.58
N LYS A 4 8.79 0.44 23.35
CA LYS A 4 9.54 -0.75 22.95
C LYS A 4 11.05 -0.45 22.94
N SER A 5 11.81 -1.32 23.58
CA SER A 5 13.27 -1.33 23.55
C SER A 5 13.80 -1.77 22.17
N GLY A 6 15.02 -1.36 21.82
CA GLY A 6 15.72 -1.80 20.62
C GLY A 6 15.72 -0.85 19.42
N HIS A 7 15.22 0.39 19.56
CA HIS A 7 15.30 1.41 18.52
C HIS A 7 15.18 2.84 19.10
N THR A 8 15.73 3.84 18.41
CA THR A 8 15.61 5.26 18.76
C THR A 8 14.36 5.92 18.14
N GLY A 9 14.06 7.18 18.47
CA GLY A 9 12.80 7.83 18.08
C GLY A 9 12.53 7.87 16.58
N ILE A 10 13.56 8.02 15.74
CA ILE A 10 13.43 7.96 14.28
C ILE A 10 13.30 6.52 13.75
N GLU A 11 13.83 5.56 14.50
CA GLU A 11 13.79 4.13 14.19
C GLU A 11 12.56 3.44 14.80
N CYS A 12 11.70 4.18 15.52
CA CYS A 12 10.49 3.62 16.09
C CYS A 12 9.54 3.22 14.97
N PRO A 13 9.14 1.93 14.90
CA PRO A 13 8.26 1.42 13.86
C PRO A 13 6.93 2.13 13.65
N TRP A 14 6.54 2.92 14.64
CA TRP A 14 5.28 3.63 14.70
C TRP A 14 5.40 5.09 14.26
N VAL A 15 6.62 5.57 14.04
CA VAL A 15 6.90 6.91 13.55
C VAL A 15 6.98 6.83 12.02
N TYR A 16 6.30 7.75 11.34
CA TYR A 16 6.24 7.84 9.86
C TYR A 16 5.55 6.67 9.14
N THR A 17 4.62 5.97 9.82
CA THR A 17 3.80 4.94 9.16
C THR A 17 2.86 5.56 8.11
N ARG A 18 2.53 4.85 7.03
CA ARG A 18 1.60 5.35 5.99
C ARG A 18 0.23 5.66 6.57
N CYS A 19 -0.42 6.72 6.06
CA CYS A 19 -1.80 7.04 6.40
C CYS A 19 -2.74 5.88 6.01
N ARG A 20 -3.73 5.60 6.87
CA ARG A 20 -4.72 4.55 6.63
C ARG A 20 -5.85 4.96 5.69
N LYS A 21 -5.98 6.26 5.39
CA LYS A 21 -6.94 6.75 4.40
C LYS A 21 -6.40 6.40 3.01
N ILE A 22 -7.14 5.57 2.27
CA ILE A 22 -6.72 5.02 0.97
C ILE A 22 -6.31 6.11 -0.04
N THR A 23 -6.99 7.26 -0.03
CA THR A 23 -6.71 8.39 -0.92
C THR A 23 -5.60 9.32 -0.42
N CYS A 24 -4.96 9.01 0.72
CA CYS A 24 -3.96 9.86 1.34
C CYS A 24 -2.57 9.20 1.32
N ASN A 25 -1.60 9.91 0.74
CA ASN A 25 -0.19 9.49 0.70
C ASN A 25 0.66 10.05 1.85
N GLY A 26 0.03 10.64 2.87
CA GLY A 26 0.74 11.21 4.01
C GLY A 26 1.33 10.17 4.96
N SER A 27 2.35 10.58 5.69
CA SER A 27 2.90 9.87 6.85
C SER A 27 2.14 10.23 8.11
N ARG A 28 2.07 9.27 9.05
CA ARG A 28 1.53 9.47 10.39
C ARG A 28 2.68 9.66 11.38
N LYS A 29 2.61 10.74 12.15
CA LYS A 29 3.51 11.02 13.27
C LYS A 29 2.92 10.48 14.57
N LEU A 30 3.79 9.93 15.42
CA LEU A 30 3.46 9.58 16.79
C LEU A 30 3.65 10.80 17.70
N LEU A 31 2.59 11.22 18.36
CA LEU A 31 2.54 12.42 19.20
C LEU A 31 2.03 12.07 20.61
N ILE A 32 2.28 12.96 21.56
CA ILE A 32 1.82 12.87 22.95
C ILE A 32 0.84 14.03 23.19
N SER A 33 -0.35 13.72 23.69
CA SER A 33 -1.37 14.73 23.98
C SER A 33 -0.96 15.58 25.19
N LYS A 34 -1.24 16.87 25.07
CA LYS A 34 -1.08 17.88 26.12
C LYS A 34 -2.41 18.35 26.71
N GLN A 35 -3.53 17.73 26.29
CA GLN A 35 -4.86 18.15 26.74
C GLN A 35 -5.15 17.61 28.15
N PRO A 36 -5.86 18.35 29.03
CA PRO A 36 -6.06 17.96 30.43
C PRO A 36 -6.64 16.56 30.64
N HIS A 37 -7.59 16.15 29.80
CA HIS A 37 -8.30 14.87 29.92
C HIS A 37 -7.61 13.70 29.20
N SER A 38 -6.54 13.95 28.45
CA SER A 38 -5.77 12.93 27.72
C SER A 38 -4.26 13.15 27.86
N LEU A 39 -3.83 13.86 28.92
CA LEU A 39 -2.45 14.26 29.12
C LEU A 39 -1.54 13.03 29.16
N GLY A 40 -0.51 13.01 28.32
CA GLY A 40 0.41 11.89 28.24
C GLY A 40 -0.06 10.76 27.30
N ASN A 41 -1.34 10.73 26.90
CA ASN A 41 -1.83 9.72 25.96
C ASN A 41 -1.20 9.93 24.59
N ARG A 42 -0.81 8.82 23.96
CA ARG A 42 -0.15 8.81 22.65
C ARG A 42 -1.17 8.66 21.53
N PHE A 43 -0.91 9.31 20.41
CA PHE A 43 -1.75 9.19 19.21
C PHE A 43 -0.94 9.31 17.93
N LEU A 44 -1.49 8.73 16.86
CA LEU A 44 -1.00 8.84 15.49
C LEU A 44 -1.82 9.92 14.75
N LYS A 45 -1.15 10.88 14.12
CA LYS A 45 -1.78 11.90 13.28
C LYS A 45 -1.12 11.97 11.91
N CYS A 46 -1.93 11.96 10.85
CA CYS A 46 -1.44 12.18 9.50
C CYS A 46 -0.97 13.63 9.31
N GLU A 47 0.10 13.81 8.55
CA GLU A 47 0.62 15.14 8.20
C GLU A 47 -0.15 15.83 7.07
N ASN A 48 -0.82 15.05 6.23
CA ASN A 48 -1.46 15.54 5.01
C ASN A 48 -3.00 15.50 5.08
N CYS A 49 -3.59 15.03 6.18
CA CYS A 49 -5.03 15.04 6.39
C CYS A 49 -5.37 14.93 7.88
N ASP A 50 -6.64 15.03 8.24
CA ASP A 50 -7.11 15.00 9.64
C ASP A 50 -7.23 13.58 10.22
N ALA A 51 -6.64 12.57 9.58
CA ALA A 51 -6.68 11.20 10.07
C ALA A 51 -5.96 11.10 11.43
N PHE A 52 -6.70 10.62 12.43
CA PHE A 52 -6.30 10.49 13.82
C PHE A 52 -6.56 9.06 14.30
N GLN A 53 -5.70 8.56 15.19
CA GLN A 53 -5.90 7.26 15.85
C GLN A 53 -5.18 7.27 17.20
N TRP A 54 -5.82 6.81 18.28
CA TRP A 54 -5.10 6.58 19.54
C TRP A 54 -4.06 5.48 19.36
N PHE A 55 -2.91 5.65 20.00
CA PHE A 55 -1.79 4.74 19.82
C PHE A 55 -2.08 3.35 20.39
N ASP A 56 -2.78 3.28 21.53
CA ASP A 56 -3.12 2.02 22.16
C ASP A 56 -4.15 1.24 21.32
N ASP A 57 -5.10 1.93 20.68
CA ASP A 57 -5.99 1.33 19.67
C ASP A 57 -5.18 0.82 18.47
N ALA A 58 -4.17 1.58 18.02
CA ALA A 58 -3.32 1.18 16.91
C ALA A 58 -2.49 -0.07 17.22
N ILE A 59 -2.04 -0.25 18.47
CA ILE A 59 -1.36 -1.45 18.96
C ILE A 59 -2.34 -2.60 19.16
N GLY A 60 -3.53 -2.36 19.71
CA GLY A 60 -4.56 -3.38 19.92
C GLY A 60 -5.09 -3.97 18.61
N LEU A 61 -5.03 -3.21 17.52
CA LEU A 61 -5.31 -3.69 16.16
C LEU A 61 -4.16 -4.50 15.54
N VAL A 62 -3.00 -4.61 16.20
CA VAL A 62 -1.91 -5.54 15.85
C VAL A 62 -2.24 -6.94 16.41
N GLY A 63 -3.43 -7.43 16.09
CA GLY A 63 -3.68 -8.87 15.96
C GLY A 63 -3.35 -9.30 14.53
N PRO A 64 -3.25 -10.60 14.24
CA PRO A 64 -3.05 -11.13 12.89
C PRO A 64 -4.31 -10.91 12.03
N SER A 65 -4.73 -9.67 11.78
CA SER A 65 -5.85 -9.30 10.90
C SER A 65 -5.96 -7.77 10.80
N SER A 66 -5.33 -7.17 9.80
CA SER A 66 -5.83 -5.89 9.23
C SER A 66 -5.76 -5.84 7.70
N ILE A 67 -5.33 -6.93 7.06
CA ILE A 67 -5.93 -7.35 5.80
C ILE A 67 -6.71 -8.60 6.20
N GLN A 68 -8.02 -8.47 6.38
CA GLN A 68 -8.85 -9.68 6.38
C GLN A 68 -8.55 -10.40 5.05
N PRO A 69 -8.25 -11.70 5.05
CA PRO A 69 -8.45 -12.50 3.86
C PRO A 69 -9.85 -12.16 3.37
N ASN A 70 -10.00 -11.53 2.22
CA ASN A 70 -11.29 -11.62 1.56
C ASN A 70 -11.53 -13.13 1.44
N GLU A 71 -12.58 -13.63 2.07
CA GLU A 71 -12.94 -15.04 2.06
C GLU A 71 -12.96 -15.51 0.58
N GLY A 72 -11.91 -16.20 0.14
CA GLY A 72 -11.79 -16.77 -1.20
C GLY A 72 -11.04 -15.98 -2.29
N GLY A 73 -10.06 -15.12 -1.98
CA GLY A 73 -9.31 -14.35 -3.01
C GLY A 73 -7.78 -14.47 -3.03
N CYS A 74 -7.16 -13.88 -4.04
CA CYS A 74 -5.71 -13.75 -4.21
C CYS A 74 -5.10 -12.82 -3.16
N PHE A 75 -4.36 -13.37 -2.21
CA PHE A 75 -3.60 -12.63 -1.19
C PHE A 75 -2.56 -11.65 -1.74
N GLY A 76 -2.17 -11.81 -3.00
CA GLY A 76 -1.17 -10.96 -3.64
C GLY A 76 -1.74 -9.67 -4.23
N CYS A 77 -2.82 -9.76 -5.03
CA CYS A 77 -3.39 -8.58 -5.70
C CYS A 77 -4.77 -8.16 -5.15
N GLY A 78 -5.40 -8.97 -4.30
CA GLY A 78 -6.70 -8.71 -3.70
C GLY A 78 -7.92 -9.06 -4.58
N ASP A 79 -7.73 -9.63 -5.77
CA ASP A 79 -8.82 -10.09 -6.64
C ASP A 79 -9.45 -11.37 -6.09
N LEU A 80 -10.77 -11.52 -6.24
CA LEU A 80 -11.55 -12.67 -5.76
C LEU A 80 -11.64 -13.81 -6.78
N LYS A 81 -11.25 -13.58 -8.05
CA LYS A 81 -11.46 -14.53 -9.15
C LYS A 81 -10.43 -15.64 -9.24
N HIS A 82 -9.31 -15.51 -8.53
CA HIS A 82 -8.19 -16.43 -8.68
C HIS A 82 -7.40 -16.56 -7.37
N TRP A 83 -6.65 -17.65 -7.24
CA TRP A 83 -5.70 -17.84 -6.15
C TRP A 83 -4.32 -17.27 -6.51
N ILE A 84 -3.45 -17.08 -5.51
CA ILE A 84 -2.11 -16.50 -5.74
C ILE A 84 -1.26 -17.26 -6.78
N LYS A 85 -1.48 -18.58 -6.94
CA LYS A 85 -0.82 -19.41 -7.95
C LYS A 85 -1.23 -19.07 -9.38
N GLU A 86 -2.46 -18.59 -9.55
CA GLU A 86 -3.07 -18.19 -10.83
C GLU A 86 -2.99 -16.67 -11.02
N CYS A 87 -2.34 -15.95 -10.10
CA CYS A 87 -2.30 -14.50 -10.15
C CYS A 87 -1.55 -14.04 -11.40
N PRO A 88 -2.14 -13.14 -12.23
CA PRO A 88 -1.46 -12.61 -13.41
C PRO A 88 -0.20 -11.80 -13.04
N TRP A 89 -0.14 -11.33 -11.79
CA TRP A 89 1.02 -10.62 -11.24
C TRP A 89 2.07 -11.55 -10.64
N ARG A 90 1.81 -12.85 -10.52
CA ARG A 90 2.69 -13.83 -9.86
C ARG A 90 4.11 -13.76 -10.40
N GLU A 91 4.23 -13.66 -11.71
CA GLU A 91 5.49 -13.64 -12.42
C GLU A 91 5.32 -12.78 -13.68
N THR A 92 5.88 -11.57 -13.65
CA THR A 92 5.76 -10.61 -14.76
C THR A 92 7.13 -10.13 -15.22
N SER A 93 7.27 -9.68 -16.46
CA SER A 93 8.53 -9.10 -16.95
C SER A 93 8.95 -7.89 -16.10
N CYS A 94 10.27 -7.69 -15.93
CA CYS A 94 10.78 -6.52 -15.23
C CYS A 94 10.36 -5.21 -15.92
N SER A 95 10.05 -4.19 -15.11
CA SER A 95 9.69 -2.86 -15.60
C SER A 95 10.89 -2.03 -16.04
N VAL A 96 12.12 -2.49 -15.77
CA VAL A 96 13.35 -1.83 -16.21
C VAL A 96 13.66 -2.27 -17.65
N PRO A 97 13.69 -1.36 -18.65
CA PRO A 97 13.80 -1.73 -20.07
C PRO A 97 15.02 -2.58 -20.43
N THR A 98 16.13 -2.38 -19.73
CA THR A 98 17.38 -3.11 -19.95
C THR A 98 17.46 -4.44 -19.20
N CYS A 99 16.48 -4.74 -18.34
CA CYS A 99 16.45 -5.96 -17.54
C CYS A 99 15.49 -6.99 -18.16
N LYS A 100 16.04 -8.17 -18.50
CA LYS A 100 15.27 -9.31 -19.01
C LYS A 100 14.70 -10.21 -17.90
N GLY A 101 14.97 -9.87 -16.64
CA GLY A 101 14.53 -10.64 -15.49
C GLY A 101 13.03 -10.59 -15.27
N LYS A 102 12.57 -11.41 -14.33
CA LYS A 102 11.16 -11.47 -13.92
C LYS A 102 10.98 -10.87 -12.54
N ARG A 103 9.85 -10.18 -12.36
CA ARG A 103 9.33 -9.70 -11.08
C ARG A 103 8.43 -10.77 -10.49
N LEU A 104 8.71 -11.16 -9.26
CA LEU A 104 7.96 -12.15 -8.52
C LEU A 104 7.06 -11.46 -7.49
N LEU A 105 5.81 -11.93 -7.39
CA LEU A 105 4.87 -11.53 -6.35
C LEU A 105 5.21 -12.25 -5.05
N SER A 106 5.28 -11.47 -3.98
CA SER A 106 5.60 -11.98 -2.65
C SER A 106 4.90 -11.16 -1.59
N LEU A 107 4.71 -11.78 -0.42
CA LEU A 107 4.21 -11.11 0.78
C LEU A 107 5.40 -10.76 1.66
N SER A 108 5.42 -9.54 2.18
CA SER A 108 6.52 -9.14 3.08
C SER A 108 6.41 -9.89 4.41
N GLY A 109 7.54 -10.45 4.86
CA GLY A 109 7.68 -11.00 6.21
C GLY A 109 8.14 -9.98 7.25
N THR A 110 8.34 -8.72 6.87
CA THR A 110 8.83 -7.68 7.81
C THR A 110 7.72 -7.29 8.78
N THR A 111 8.06 -7.03 10.05
CA THR A 111 7.10 -6.77 11.14
C THR A 111 6.09 -5.66 10.82
N HIS A 112 6.45 -4.67 10.00
CA HIS A 112 5.62 -3.49 9.72
C HIS A 112 4.90 -3.54 8.37
N ASN A 113 5.29 -4.47 7.51
CA ASN A 113 4.61 -4.73 6.24
C ASN A 113 4.26 -6.22 6.15
N TYR A 114 3.99 -6.87 7.28
CA TYR A 114 3.73 -8.29 7.30
C TYR A 114 2.49 -8.59 6.48
N GLY A 115 2.59 -9.50 5.51
CA GLY A 115 1.50 -9.82 4.59
C GLY A 115 1.23 -8.78 3.52
N ILE A 116 1.96 -7.65 3.48
CA ILE A 116 1.77 -6.64 2.42
C ILE A 116 2.41 -7.15 1.12
N PRO A 117 1.67 -7.20 0.01
CA PRO A 117 2.17 -7.72 -1.24
C PRO A 117 3.09 -6.74 -1.99
N TYR A 118 4.14 -7.26 -2.59
CA TYR A 118 5.10 -6.54 -3.42
C TYR A 118 5.57 -7.36 -4.60
N LEU A 119 6.10 -6.66 -5.62
CA LEU A 119 6.83 -7.24 -6.75
C LEU A 119 8.31 -6.93 -6.61
N LYS A 120 9.16 -7.95 -6.78
CA LYS A 120 10.62 -7.76 -6.80
C LYS A 120 11.25 -8.55 -7.95
N CYS A 121 12.12 -7.89 -8.72
CA CYS A 121 12.89 -8.57 -9.76
C CYS A 121 14.03 -9.40 -9.14
N SER A 122 14.16 -10.66 -9.54
CA SER A 122 15.28 -11.52 -9.09
C SER A 122 16.64 -11.04 -9.59
N ASP A 123 16.67 -10.37 -10.73
CA ASP A 123 17.93 -10.09 -11.43
C ASP A 123 18.46 -8.70 -11.04
N CYS A 124 17.66 -7.65 -11.26
CA CYS A 124 18.07 -6.27 -10.95
C CYS A 124 17.57 -5.76 -9.60
N GLN A 125 16.90 -6.61 -8.81
CA GLN A 125 16.39 -6.29 -7.47
C GLN A 125 15.35 -5.14 -7.42
N LYS A 126 14.87 -4.65 -8.57
CA LYS A 126 13.86 -3.59 -8.65
C LYS A 126 12.62 -3.99 -7.86
N PHE A 127 12.29 -3.16 -6.88
CA PHE A 127 11.19 -3.34 -5.94
C PHE A 127 10.03 -2.40 -6.27
N GLN A 128 8.79 -2.88 -6.14
CA GLN A 128 7.57 -2.08 -6.20
C GLN A 128 6.50 -2.67 -5.27
N TRP A 129 5.78 -1.82 -4.54
CA TRP A 129 4.59 -2.26 -3.80
C TRP A 129 3.47 -2.64 -4.78
N MET A 130 2.73 -3.71 -4.48
CA MET A 130 1.68 -4.17 -5.39
C MET A 130 0.55 -3.14 -5.50
N ALA A 131 0.26 -2.39 -4.43
CA ALA A 131 -0.73 -1.32 -4.45
C ALA A 131 -0.41 -0.24 -5.52
N ASP A 132 0.85 0.15 -5.64
CA ASP A 132 1.28 1.16 -6.62
C ASP A 132 1.16 0.61 -8.05
N VAL A 133 1.42 -0.69 -8.25
CA VAL A 133 1.29 -1.37 -9.54
C VAL A 133 -0.17 -1.44 -9.99
N LEU A 134 -1.09 -1.79 -9.07
CA LEU A 134 -2.53 -1.81 -9.34
C LEU A 134 -3.08 -0.42 -9.62
N PHE A 135 -2.59 0.60 -8.92
CA PHE A 135 -2.97 1.99 -9.18
C PHE A 135 -2.51 2.43 -10.58
N ALA A 136 -1.27 2.10 -10.95
CA ALA A 136 -0.72 2.40 -12.27
C ALA A 136 -1.41 1.63 -13.41
N SER A 137 -1.92 0.42 -13.17
CA SER A 137 -2.66 -0.32 -14.20
C SER A 137 -4.03 0.29 -14.47
N ARG A 138 -4.77 0.65 -13.42
CA ARG A 138 -6.10 1.28 -13.54
C ARG A 138 -6.05 2.64 -14.23
N THR A 139 -5.02 3.43 -13.93
CA THR A 139 -4.83 4.75 -14.58
C THR A 139 -4.56 4.61 -16.07
N LYS A 140 -3.76 3.63 -16.49
CA LYS A 140 -3.56 3.32 -17.92
C LYS A 140 -4.84 2.86 -18.61
N GLU A 141 -5.66 2.04 -17.96
CA GLU A 141 -6.96 1.63 -18.51
C GLU A 141 -7.88 2.84 -18.75
N LEU A 142 -7.92 3.77 -17.80
CA LEU A 142 -8.67 5.03 -17.92
C LEU A 142 -8.18 5.91 -19.08
N GLU A 143 -6.86 6.04 -19.27
CA GLU A 143 -6.27 6.78 -20.39
C GLU A 143 -6.63 6.18 -21.75
N VAL A 144 -6.64 4.85 -21.86
CA VAL A 144 -7.03 4.15 -23.09
C VAL A 144 -8.51 4.37 -23.40
N VAL A 145 -9.38 4.29 -22.39
CA VAL A 145 -10.82 4.55 -22.56
C VAL A 145 -11.08 5.99 -22.98
N ASP A 146 -10.43 6.97 -22.34
CA ASP A 146 -10.55 8.38 -22.72
C ASP A 146 -10.09 8.62 -24.17
N GLY A 147 -8.98 8.01 -24.59
CA GLY A 147 -8.49 8.06 -25.97
C GLY A 147 -9.49 7.48 -26.98
N LEU A 148 -10.12 6.34 -26.66
CA LEU A 148 -11.16 5.72 -27.49
C LEU A 148 -12.41 6.61 -27.58
N CYS A 149 -12.87 7.16 -26.45
CA CYS A 149 -14.00 8.08 -26.42
C CYS A 149 -13.76 9.31 -27.31
N LYS A 150 -12.58 9.94 -27.20
CA LYS A 150 -12.19 11.08 -28.06
C LYS A 150 -12.17 10.72 -29.54
N ALA A 151 -11.66 9.55 -29.89
CA ALA A 151 -11.62 9.08 -31.28
C ALA A 151 -13.03 8.84 -31.85
N ILE A 152 -13.97 8.32 -31.05
CA ILE A 152 -15.36 8.12 -31.44
C ILE A 152 -16.06 9.48 -31.63
N VAL A 153 -15.93 10.40 -30.67
CA VAL A 153 -16.53 11.74 -30.76
C VAL A 153 -16.06 12.47 -32.01
N ASN A 154 -14.74 12.46 -32.29
CA ASN A 154 -14.21 13.07 -33.51
C ASN A 154 -14.81 12.44 -34.78
N LYS A 155 -14.93 11.10 -34.85
CA LYS A 155 -15.58 10.43 -35.99
C LYS A 155 -17.06 10.76 -36.16
N MET A 156 -17.76 11.17 -35.11
CA MET A 156 -19.16 11.58 -35.17
C MET A 156 -19.34 13.05 -35.58
N GLN A 157 -18.32 13.90 -35.39
CA GLN A 157 -18.35 15.32 -35.80
C GLN A 157 -17.95 15.56 -37.27
N PHE A 158 -17.38 14.55 -37.94
CA PHE A 158 -17.03 14.59 -39.37
C PHE A 158 -18.05 13.84 -40.26
N LYS A 159 -19.31 13.75 -39.84
CA LYS A 159 -20.42 13.25 -40.66
C LYS A 159 -21.49 14.31 -40.84
#